data_AF-A0A7K2EFG0-F1
#
_entry.id   AF-A0A7K2EFG0-F1
#
_cell.length_a   1.000
_cell.length_b   1.000
_cell.length_c   1.000
_cell.angle_alpha   90.00
_cell.angle_beta   90.00
_cell.angle_gamma   90.00
#
_symmetry.space_group_name_H-M   'P 1'
#
loop_
_entity.id
_entity.type
_entity.pdbx_description
1 polymer ?
#
loop_
_entity_poly.entity_id
_entity_poly.type
_entity_poly.pdbx_seq_one_letter_code
_entity_poly.pdbx_strand_id
1 'polypeptide(L)'
;MPTDEAAAAMAAWAVVFDSRADFADKVPHLQDAAELEASNTAYAETGERMNGISLEPTSAAVDGDVAVVTFDVLFAGRAAYEDLTGEVVLVDGIWTVSREAFCGFLASARTPCQ
;
A
#
# COMPACT_ATOMS: atom_id res chain seq x y z
N MET A 1 9.38 18.20 9.04
CA MET A 1 9.25 16.83 9.56
C MET A 1 7.82 16.41 9.32
N PRO A 2 7.55 15.17 8.87
CA PRO A 2 6.18 14.67 8.80
C PRO A 2 5.56 14.72 10.21
N THR A 3 4.27 15.01 10.30
CA THR A 3 3.51 14.87 11.55
C THR A 3 3.42 13.40 11.93
N ASP A 4 3.14 13.08 13.20
CA ASP A 4 2.98 11.69 13.65
C ASP A 4 1.89 10.96 12.83
N GLU A 5 0.85 11.68 12.41
CA GLU A 5 -0.20 11.19 11.52
C GLU A 5 0.32 10.87 10.11
N ALA A 6 1.12 11.77 9.52
CA ALA A 6 1.72 11.55 8.21
C ALA A 6 2.66 10.33 8.24
N ALA A 7 3.43 10.16 9.31
CA ALA A 7 4.28 8.99 9.50
C ALA A 7 3.45 7.69 9.62
N ALA A 8 2.33 7.72 10.33
CA ALA A 8 1.43 6.58 10.45
C ALA A 8 0.75 6.22 9.11
N ALA A 9 0.33 7.22 8.33
CA ALA A 9 -0.25 7.04 7.00
C ALA A 9 0.75 6.38 6.04
N MET A 10 2.00 6.88 6.04
CA MET A 10 3.10 6.31 5.26
C MET A 10 3.38 4.86 5.68
N ALA A 11 3.45 4.58 6.98
CA ALA A 11 3.71 3.23 7.47
C ALA A 11 2.59 2.24 7.05
N ALA A 12 1.32 2.63 7.17
CA ALA A 12 0.19 1.82 6.73
C ALA A 12 0.26 1.54 5.22
N TRP A 13 0.55 2.56 4.41
CA TRP A 13 0.74 2.43 2.96
C TRP A 13 1.85 1.42 2.63
N ALA A 14 3.02 1.58 3.25
CA ALA A 14 4.17 0.70 3.03
C ALA A 14 3.83 -0.76 3.35
N VAL A 15 3.14 -1.02 4.47
CA VAL A 15 2.76 -2.38 4.90
C VAL A 15 1.77 -3.02 3.93
N VAL A 16 0.72 -2.30 3.52
CA VAL A 16 -0.32 -2.83 2.61
C VAL A 16 0.28 -3.27 1.28
N PHE A 17 1.19 -2.46 0.74
CA PHE A 17 1.78 -2.69 -0.58
C PHE A 17 3.10 -3.47 -0.58
N ASP A 18 3.68 -3.79 0.58
CA ASP A 18 4.81 -4.70 0.64
C ASP A 18 4.35 -6.12 0.29
N SER A 19 4.83 -6.66 -0.84
CA SER A 19 4.49 -8.01 -1.29
C SER A 19 4.98 -9.11 -0.33
N ARG A 20 5.90 -8.79 0.57
CA ARG A 20 6.48 -9.72 1.55
C ARG A 20 5.85 -9.60 2.93
N ALA A 21 5.06 -8.55 3.18
CA ALA A 21 4.37 -8.39 4.45
C ALA A 21 3.25 -9.43 4.59
N ASP A 22 3.07 -9.91 5.81
CA ASP A 22 2.02 -10.88 6.13
C ASP A 22 0.64 -10.24 5.95
N PHE A 23 -0.30 -11.02 5.42
CA PHE A 23 -1.65 -10.51 5.18
C PHE A 23 -2.33 -10.02 6.46
N ALA A 24 -2.06 -10.67 7.59
CA ALA A 24 -2.57 -10.27 8.90
C ALA A 24 -2.19 -8.82 9.29
N ASP A 25 -1.01 -8.35 8.88
CA ASP A 25 -0.55 -6.99 9.14
C ASP A 25 -1.23 -5.98 8.21
N LYS A 26 -1.68 -6.43 7.04
CA LYS A 26 -2.38 -5.59 6.04
C LYS A 26 -3.86 -5.42 6.34
N VAL A 27 -4.50 -6.44 6.91
CA VAL A 27 -5.94 -6.45 7.24
C VAL A 27 -6.44 -5.18 7.93
N PRO A 28 -5.80 -4.65 9.00
CA PRO A 28 -6.28 -3.44 9.67
C PRO A 28 -6.17 -2.18 8.78
N HIS A 29 -5.27 -2.21 7.79
CA HIS A 29 -4.95 -1.08 6.92
C HIS A 29 -5.57 -1.21 5.53
N LEU A 30 -6.40 -2.23 5.27
CA LEU A 30 -6.97 -2.49 3.97
C LEU A 30 -8.50 -2.58 4.05
N GLN A 31 -9.18 -1.75 3.27
CA GLN A 31 -10.62 -1.81 3.16
C GLN A 31 -11.06 -3.11 2.49
N ASP A 32 -12.10 -3.75 3.02
CA ASP A 32 -12.63 -5.03 2.55
C ASP A 32 -11.54 -6.13 2.49
N ALA A 33 -10.55 -6.08 3.39
CA ALA A 33 -9.42 -7.00 3.40
C ALA A 33 -9.87 -8.46 3.27
N ALA A 34 -10.91 -8.89 4.00
CA ALA A 34 -11.42 -10.26 3.95
C ALA A 34 -11.77 -10.76 2.53
N GLU A 35 -12.18 -9.88 1.62
CA GLU A 35 -12.45 -10.23 0.22
C GLU A 35 -11.17 -10.26 -0.63
N LEU A 36 -10.12 -9.56 -0.20
CA LEU A 36 -8.87 -9.36 -0.94
C LEU A 36 -7.77 -10.37 -0.55
N GLU A 37 -8.06 -11.37 0.27
CA GLU A 37 -7.07 -12.38 0.68
C GLU A 37 -6.48 -13.11 -0.54
N ALA A 38 -7.33 -13.58 -1.45
CA ALA A 38 -6.91 -14.25 -2.68
C ALA A 38 -6.07 -13.32 -3.59
N SER A 39 -6.46 -12.05 -3.66
CA SER A 39 -5.73 -11.00 -4.37
C SER A 39 -4.35 -10.75 -3.77
N ASN A 40 -4.24 -10.69 -2.44
CA ASN A 40 -2.98 -10.51 -1.74
C ASN A 40 -2.06 -11.73 -1.91
N THR A 41 -2.59 -12.96 -1.91
CA THR A 41 -1.80 -14.16 -2.21
C THR A 41 -1.21 -14.09 -3.62
N ALA A 42 -2.02 -13.77 -4.63
CA ALA A 42 -1.52 -13.62 -6.01
C ALA A 42 -0.49 -12.47 -6.14
N TYR A 43 -0.66 -11.41 -5.35
CA TYR A 43 0.30 -10.32 -5.27
C TYR A 43 1.62 -10.76 -4.63
N ALA A 44 1.58 -11.50 -3.53
CA ALA A 44 2.77 -12.05 -2.88
C ALA A 44 3.56 -12.97 -3.83
N GLU A 45 2.89 -13.89 -4.54
CA GLU A 45 3.51 -14.75 -5.56
C GLU A 45 4.13 -13.94 -6.72
N THR A 46 3.48 -12.84 -7.12
CA THR A 46 4.03 -11.91 -8.11
C THR A 46 5.26 -11.20 -7.57
N GLY A 47 5.20 -10.78 -6.30
CA GLY A 47 6.31 -10.22 -5.55
C GLY A 47 7.52 -11.13 -5.53
N GLU A 48 7.35 -12.40 -5.17
CA GLU A 48 8.43 -13.40 -5.20
C GLU A 48 9.09 -13.52 -6.57
N ARG A 49 8.29 -13.57 -7.65
CA ARG A 49 8.80 -13.61 -9.03
C ARG A 49 9.57 -12.34 -9.42
N MET A 50 9.19 -11.19 -8.87
CA MET A 50 9.86 -9.90 -9.08
C MET A 50 10.97 -9.63 -8.06
N ASN A 51 11.31 -10.61 -7.21
CA ASN A 51 12.28 -10.48 -6.12
C ASN A 51 11.92 -9.40 -5.08
N GLY A 52 10.62 -9.21 -4.84
CA GLY A 52 10.03 -8.25 -3.90
C GLY A 52 9.50 -7.00 -4.60
N ILE A 53 8.27 -6.62 -4.27
CA ILE A 53 7.63 -5.36 -4.66
C ILE A 53 7.31 -4.62 -3.37
N SER A 54 7.73 -3.37 -3.27
CA SER A 54 7.46 -2.52 -2.12
C SER A 54 7.21 -1.09 -2.58
N LEU A 55 6.30 -0.39 -1.90
CA LEU A 55 6.07 1.03 -2.13
C LEU A 55 6.70 1.77 -0.95
N GLU A 56 7.75 2.53 -1.24
CA GLU A 56 8.47 3.29 -0.23
C GLU A 56 7.93 4.72 -0.20
N PRO A 57 7.16 5.10 0.84
CA PRO A 57 6.64 6.45 0.96
C PRO A 57 7.76 7.45 1.28
N THR A 58 7.84 8.52 0.50
CA THR A 58 8.83 9.59 0.64
C THR A 58 8.26 10.77 1.42
N SER A 59 6.96 11.05 1.29
CA SER A 59 6.27 12.09 2.04
C SER A 59 4.78 11.80 2.15
N ALA A 60 4.09 12.43 3.11
CA ALA A 60 2.64 12.41 3.17
C ALA A 60 2.09 13.77 3.58
N ALA A 61 1.01 14.18 2.92
CA ALA A 61 0.24 15.37 3.23
C ALA A 61 -1.11 14.94 3.82
N VAL A 62 -1.31 15.21 5.11
CA VAL A 62 -2.55 14.89 5.83
C VAL A 62 -3.48 16.11 5.78
N ASP A 63 -4.73 15.88 5.38
CA ASP A 63 -5.83 16.84 5.37
C ASP A 63 -7.04 16.22 6.10
N GLY A 64 -7.10 16.45 7.41
CA GLY A 64 -8.12 15.86 8.28
C GLY A 64 -8.04 14.33 8.30
N ASP A 65 -9.09 13.68 7.82
CA ASP A 65 -9.21 12.22 7.77
C ASP A 65 -8.69 11.60 6.46
N VAL A 66 -8.03 12.38 5.61
CA VAL A 66 -7.46 11.91 4.34
C VAL A 66 -5.99 12.26 4.29
N ALA A 67 -5.13 11.33 3.85
CA ALA A 67 -3.73 11.60 3.64
C ALA A 67 -3.30 11.19 2.22
N VAL A 68 -2.63 12.13 1.55
CA VAL A 68 -2.00 11.90 0.25
C VAL A 68 -0.55 11.51 0.48
N VAL A 69 -0.23 10.25 0.23
CA VAL A 69 1.11 9.69 0.37
C VAL A 69 1.83 9.77 -0.98
N THR A 70 3.00 10.41 -1.00
CA THR A 70 3.93 10.32 -2.13
C THR A 70 4.88 9.15 -1.88
N PHE A 71 5.06 8.29 -2.87
CA PHE A 71 5.84 7.06 -2.74
C PHE A 71 6.56 6.70 -4.05
N ASP A 72 7.60 5.90 -3.90
CA ASP A 72 8.33 5.29 -4.98
C ASP A 72 8.02 3.78 -5.02
N VAL A 73 7.87 3.22 -6.21
CA VAL A 73 7.66 1.78 -6.41
C VAL A 73 9.00 1.13 -6.64
N LEU A 74 9.38 0.26 -5.72
CA LEU A 74 10.61 -0.50 -5.77
C LEU A 74 10.33 -1.93 -6.23
N PHE A 75 11.07 -2.38 -7.23
CA PHE A 75 11.14 -3.78 -7.64
C PHE A 75 12.53 -4.31 -7.34
N ALA A 76 12.63 -5.44 -6.64
CA ALA A 76 13.92 -6.00 -6.21
C ALA A 76 14.80 -4.99 -5.44
N GLY A 77 14.19 -4.07 -4.69
CA GLY A 77 14.87 -3.00 -3.96
C GLY A 77 15.42 -1.85 -4.83
N ARG A 78 14.99 -1.74 -6.09
CA ARG A 78 15.33 -0.62 -6.98
C ARG A 78 14.07 0.14 -7.36
N ALA A 79 14.10 1.46 -7.19
CA ALA A 79 13.02 2.32 -7.66
C ALA A 79 12.86 2.17 -9.17
N ALA A 80 11.65 1.84 -9.62
CA ALA A 80 11.28 1.80 -11.04
C ALA A 80 10.34 2.95 -11.40
N TYR A 81 9.54 3.40 -10.45
CA TYR A 81 8.67 4.57 -10.58
C TYR A 81 8.83 5.41 -9.32
N GLU A 82 8.99 6.71 -9.50
CA GLU A 82 9.25 7.66 -8.42
C GLU A 82 8.19 8.77 -8.45
N ASP A 83 8.01 9.46 -7.33
CA ASP A 83 7.09 10.59 -7.17
C ASP A 83 5.62 10.24 -7.51
N LEU A 84 5.20 9.01 -7.25
CA LEU A 84 3.80 8.61 -7.38
C LEU A 84 3.01 9.03 -6.16
N THR A 85 1.72 9.30 -6.34
CA THR A 85 0.82 9.71 -5.25
C THR A 85 -0.31 8.72 -5.07
N GLY A 86 -0.65 8.44 -3.82
CA GLY A 86 -1.74 7.58 -3.41
C GLY A 86 -2.51 8.21 -2.27
N GLU A 87 -3.72 7.73 -2.04
CA GLU A 87 -4.60 8.24 -0.99
C GLU A 87 -4.85 7.15 0.05
N VAL A 88 -4.78 7.53 1.32
CA VAL A 88 -5.25 6.73 2.45
C VAL A 88 -6.25 7.54 3.26
N VAL A 89 -7.22 6.84 3.83
CA VAL A 89 -8.28 7.45 4.63
C VAL A 89 -8.17 6.96 6.07
N LEU A 90 -8.43 7.83 7.02
CA LEU A 90 -8.45 7.49 8.44
C LEU A 90 -9.83 6.94 8.79
N VAL A 91 -9.89 5.64 9.10
CA VAL A 91 -11.13 4.96 9.51
C VAL A 91 -10.94 4.44 10.93
N ASP A 92 -11.79 4.88 11.86
CA ASP A 92 -11.73 4.51 13.28
C ASP A 92 -10.35 4.71 13.93
N GLY A 93 -9.60 5.73 13.47
CA GLY A 93 -8.26 6.06 13.97
C GLY A 93 -7.13 5.21 13.36
N ILE A 94 -7.41 4.43 12.32
CA ILE A 94 -6.44 3.62 11.58
C ILE A 94 -6.39 4.11 10.13
N TRP A 95 -5.19 4.34 9.62
CA TRP A 95 -5.02 4.67 8.20
C TRP A 95 -5.27 3.43 7.35
N THR A 96 -6.23 3.55 6.45
CA THR A 96 -6.74 2.46 5.63
C THR A 96 -6.63 2.84 4.15
N VAL A 97 -6.05 1.94 3.38
CA VAL A 97 -5.99 1.99 1.92
C VAL A 97 -7.33 1.51 1.38
N SER A 98 -7.91 2.27 0.45
CA SER A 98 -9.16 1.88 -0.21
C SER A 98 -8.94 0.65 -1.09
N ARG A 99 -9.98 -0.18 -1.20
CA ARG A 99 -9.97 -1.34 -2.09
C ARG A 99 -9.63 -0.94 -3.52
N GLU A 100 -10.13 0.21 -3.98
CA GLU A 100 -9.87 0.73 -5.33
C GLU A 100 -8.39 1.06 -5.53
N ALA A 101 -7.74 1.71 -4.57
CA ALA A 101 -6.31 2.01 -4.64
C ALA A 101 -5.47 0.71 -4.68
N PHE A 102 -5.81 -0.25 -3.82
CA PHE A 102 -5.15 -1.55 -3.78
C PHE A 102 -5.32 -2.32 -5.09
N CYS A 103 -6.56 -2.50 -5.54
CA CYS A 103 -6.87 -3.18 -6.80
C CYS A 103 -6.25 -2.47 -8.01
N GLY A 104 -6.25 -1.14 -8.05
CA GLY A 104 -5.66 -0.35 -9.12
C GLY A 104 -4.15 -0.62 -9.25
N PHE A 105 -3.45 -0.69 -8.12
CA PHE A 105 -2.05 -1.08 -8.10
C PHE A 105 -1.85 -2.54 -8.52
N LEU A 106 -2.63 -3.48 -7.98
CA LEU A 106 -2.55 -4.90 -8.36
C LEU A 106 -2.74 -5.10 -9.87
N ALA A 107 -3.72 -4.41 -10.46
CA ALA A 107 -3.94 -4.44 -11.90
C ALA A 107 -2.72 -3.95 -12.69
N SER A 108 -2.03 -2.90 -12.21
CA SER A 108 -0.78 -2.42 -12.81
C SER A 108 0.35 -3.45 -12.71
N ALA A 109 0.41 -4.20 -11.60
CA ALA A 109 1.32 -5.32 -11.39
C ALA A 109 0.90 -6.60 -12.15
N ARG A 110 -0.19 -6.54 -12.92
CA ARG A 110 -0.81 -7.65 -13.66
C ARG A 110 -1.30 -8.78 -12.73
N THR A 111 -1.69 -8.40 -11.52
CA THR A 111 -2.30 -9.26 -10.53
C THR A 111 -3.82 -9.08 -10.58
N PRO A 112 -4.61 -10.16 -10.63
CA PRO A 112 -6.06 -10.05 -10.56
C PRO A 112 -6.49 -9.53 -9.19
N CYS A 113 -7.44 -8.57 -9.18
CA CYS A 113 -8.16 -8.19 -7.97
C CYS A 113 -9.53 -8.88 -7.98
N GLN A 114 -9.71 -9.81 -7.05
CA GLN A 114 -10.89 -10.66 -6.87
C GLN A 114 -11.11 -10.93 -5.38
#